data_AF-A0A9P8I5P3-F1
#
_entry.id   AF-A0A9P8I5P3-F1
#
_cell.length_a   1.000
_cell.length_b   1.000
_cell.length_c   1.000
_cell.angle_alpha   90.00
_cell.angle_beta   90.00
_cell.angle_gamma   90.00
#
_symmetry.space_group_name_H-M   'P 1'
#
loop_
_entity.id
_entity.type
_entity.pdbx_description
1 polymer ?
#
loop_
_entity_poly.entity_id
_entity_poly.type
_entity_poly.pdbx_seq_one_letter_code
_entity_poly.pdbx_strand_id
1 'polypeptide(L)'
;MIDYVEREEYNEARKILSIDPPISGDVPVAGGCLMPPVKTAANPFFSNIRQNMDLIDGVGQMPLKRPQAMTGEDEKDLPKWMREAINQVDGGKAVSELFLAIEKAEQRRMRDALSCDVSYGAPKPAGRKQVQIAGVEKGSKNRYNNIWPYDHARVRLQSWAEGSCDYINASHVKAERSNKRYIATQGPLPTTFQDFWSVVWEQDVRVIVMLTAEMEGGQLKCHVYWTGKEYGPVRVKALSERRVSLESSKTRPVASRRRSTNASSEPPFIDQPHIIVRKFAITHSAHPFSPMREVTQIQYSSWPDLGTPAHPSHLLGLVEQCDAVVRSTMTPTAFPPTNDPEPPTQRPVIVHCSAGCGRTGTFCTVDSVVDMLKRQRSKQNIWGNSSMAGIEPAGKGDPGFGRGDAGADWITKDDEDLISKCVSDFRDQRLSMVQTLRQYVLCYETVLEWLITQRPSRPPKSAGGARWSYCP
;
A
#
# COMPACT_ATOMS: atom_id res chain seq x y z
N MET A 1 69.96 12.60 13.90
CA MET A 1 71.07 11.99 13.13
C MET A 1 70.42 11.33 11.92
N ILE A 2 70.13 12.08 10.85
CA ILE A 2 71.06 12.48 9.76
C ILE A 2 71.65 11.20 9.14
N ASP A 3 70.97 10.63 8.15
CA ASP A 3 71.16 10.77 6.68
C ASP A 3 71.96 9.53 6.17
N TYR A 4 71.82 8.97 4.96
CA TYR A 4 71.75 9.56 3.61
C TYR A 4 71.34 8.47 2.57
N VAL A 5 70.94 8.93 1.36
CA VAL A 5 70.81 8.24 0.04
C VAL A 5 69.52 7.40 -0.15
N GLU A 6 68.61 7.62 -1.12
CA GLU A 6 68.74 7.86 -2.57
C GLU A 6 67.66 8.83 -3.14
N ARG A 7 68.08 9.64 -4.14
CA ARG A 7 67.25 10.35 -5.13
C ARG A 7 67.62 9.80 -6.49
N GLU A 8 66.65 9.67 -7.40
CA GLU A 8 66.71 9.94 -8.85
C GLU A 8 65.35 9.54 -9.49
N GLU A 9 65.02 10.17 -10.63
CA GLU A 9 63.81 10.00 -11.47
C GLU A 9 62.55 10.82 -11.13
N TYR A 10 62.65 12.13 -11.40
CA TYR A 10 61.53 12.97 -11.83
C TYR A 10 62.03 13.92 -12.92
N ASN A 11 61.63 13.70 -14.19
CA ASN A 11 61.42 14.71 -15.24
C ASN A 11 61.38 14.04 -16.62
N GLU A 12 60.21 13.91 -17.24
CA GLU A 12 60.07 14.29 -18.65
C GLU A 12 58.60 14.48 -19.09
N ALA A 13 58.43 15.30 -20.12
CA ALA A 13 57.22 15.58 -20.90
C ALA A 13 56.27 16.70 -20.43
N ARG A 14 56.76 17.93 -20.56
CA ARG A 14 55.96 19.09 -21.03
C ARG A 14 56.22 19.30 -22.53
N LYS A 15 55.19 19.20 -23.37
CA LYS A 15 55.21 19.75 -24.73
C LYS A 15 53.89 20.44 -25.04
N ILE A 16 54.00 21.72 -25.35
CA ILE A 16 52.94 22.62 -25.82
C ILE A 16 52.82 22.43 -27.34
N LEU A 17 51.61 22.24 -27.84
CA LEU A 17 51.25 22.51 -29.24
C LEU A 17 49.90 23.24 -29.26
N SER A 18 49.97 24.48 -29.74
CA SER A 18 48.85 25.39 -30.00
C SER A 18 48.01 24.90 -31.19
N ILE A 19 46.69 24.94 -31.06
CA ILE A 19 45.73 24.87 -32.17
C ILE A 19 44.58 25.84 -31.84
N ASP A 20 44.48 26.95 -32.57
CA ASP A 20 43.30 27.82 -32.58
C ASP A 20 42.11 27.10 -33.26
N PRO A 21 40.85 27.32 -32.84
CA PRO A 21 39.69 26.64 -33.41
C PRO A 21 39.13 27.38 -34.64
N PRO A 22 38.61 26.68 -35.68
CA PRO A 22 37.70 27.28 -36.62
C PRO A 22 36.27 27.31 -36.05
N ILE A 23 35.62 28.45 -36.30
CA ILE A 23 34.31 28.92 -35.82
C ILE A 23 33.15 28.06 -36.35
N SER A 24 32.18 27.74 -35.48
CA SER A 24 30.75 28.12 -35.61
C SER A 24 29.82 27.17 -34.83
N GLY A 25 29.13 27.72 -33.84
CA GLY A 25 28.11 27.03 -33.05
C GLY A 25 28.05 27.60 -31.64
N ASP A 26 27.17 28.58 -31.41
CA ASP A 26 26.96 29.19 -30.11
C ASP A 26 26.52 28.14 -29.08
N VAL A 27 27.43 27.74 -28.20
CA VAL A 27 27.11 26.97 -26.99
C VAL A 27 26.87 27.99 -25.87
N PRO A 28 25.72 27.98 -25.18
CA PRO A 28 25.45 28.95 -24.14
C PRO A 28 26.37 28.68 -22.93
N VAL A 29 27.23 29.65 -22.63
CA VAL A 29 28.13 29.64 -21.47
C VAL A 29 27.54 30.55 -20.39
N ALA A 30 27.36 30.02 -19.18
CA ALA A 30 27.12 30.81 -17.97
C ALA A 30 28.19 30.45 -16.94
N GLY A 31 29.02 31.43 -16.54
CA GLY A 31 30.03 31.25 -15.49
C GLY A 31 31.23 30.36 -15.84
N GLY A 32 31.52 30.11 -17.13
CA GLY A 32 32.76 29.46 -17.55
C GLY A 32 32.81 27.92 -17.45
N CYS A 33 31.67 27.24 -17.27
CA CYS A 33 31.57 25.78 -17.38
C CYS A 33 30.66 25.37 -18.55
N LEU A 34 31.06 24.33 -19.28
CA LEU A 34 30.28 23.73 -20.37
C LEU A 34 29.04 23.02 -19.80
N MET A 35 27.85 23.42 -20.26
CA MET A 35 26.60 22.74 -19.91
C MET A 35 26.45 21.44 -20.72
N PRO A 36 26.13 20.29 -20.09
CA PRO A 36 25.87 19.05 -20.82
C PRO A 36 24.57 19.16 -21.63
N PRO A 37 24.45 18.49 -22.80
CA PRO A 37 23.36 18.67 -23.77
C PRO A 37 22.04 18.00 -23.36
N VAL A 38 21.82 17.76 -22.06
CA VAL A 38 20.59 17.14 -21.58
C VAL A 38 19.52 18.22 -21.46
N LYS A 39 18.52 18.18 -22.36
CA LYS A 39 17.30 18.96 -22.19
C LYS A 39 16.70 18.61 -20.82
N THR A 40 16.52 19.63 -19.99
CA THR A 40 16.06 19.61 -18.58
C THR A 40 17.16 19.33 -17.56
N ALA A 41 17.67 20.39 -16.93
CA ALA A 41 18.33 20.29 -15.63
C ALA A 41 17.34 19.62 -14.66
N ALA A 42 17.57 18.35 -14.32
CA ALA A 42 16.79 17.69 -13.28
C ALA A 42 17.01 18.49 -12.00
N ASN A 43 15.92 19.01 -11.42
CA ASN A 43 15.97 19.72 -10.16
C ASN A 43 16.71 18.82 -9.14
N PRO A 44 17.75 19.29 -8.43
CA PRO A 44 18.47 18.48 -7.44
C PRO A 44 17.58 17.96 -6.30
N PHE A 45 16.37 18.51 -6.13
CA PHE A 45 15.35 17.93 -5.27
C PHE A 45 14.76 16.62 -5.80
N PHE A 46 14.77 16.40 -7.12
CA PHE A 46 14.19 15.24 -7.80
C PHE A 46 14.97 13.94 -7.56
N SER A 47 16.30 14.02 -7.46
CA SER A 47 17.17 12.86 -7.20
C SER A 47 16.92 12.24 -5.83
N ASN A 48 16.52 13.05 -4.84
CA ASN A 48 16.27 12.59 -3.48
C ASN A 48 14.91 11.91 -3.29
N ILE A 49 13.96 12.08 -4.22
CA ILE A 49 12.57 11.62 -4.10
C ILE A 49 12.37 10.17 -4.54
N ARG A 50 13.23 9.67 -5.42
CA ARG A 50 13.08 8.35 -6.03
C ARG A 50 14.20 7.41 -5.62
N GLN A 51 13.84 6.15 -5.37
CA GLN A 51 14.82 5.08 -5.18
C GLN A 51 15.51 4.70 -6.50
N ASN A 52 14.76 4.66 -7.60
CA ASN A 52 15.30 4.45 -8.95
C ASN A 52 15.37 5.78 -9.69
N MET A 53 16.54 6.40 -9.66
CA MET A 53 16.79 7.70 -10.30
C MET A 53 16.79 7.60 -11.83
N ASP A 54 17.31 6.50 -12.36
CA ASP A 54 17.37 6.26 -13.78
C ASP A 54 16.59 4.99 -14.14
N LEU A 55 15.42 5.17 -14.75
CA LEU A 55 14.58 4.07 -15.21
C LEU A 55 15.07 3.51 -16.57
N ILE A 56 16.26 3.89 -17.04
CA ILE A 56 16.88 3.39 -18.27
C ILE A 56 16.99 1.86 -18.25
N ASP A 57 17.44 1.27 -17.14
CA ASP A 57 17.57 -0.20 -16.99
C ASP A 57 16.27 -0.87 -16.49
N GLY A 58 15.17 -0.12 -16.42
CA GLY A 58 13.87 -0.60 -15.94
C GLY A 58 13.78 -0.67 -14.40
N VAL A 59 12.97 -1.60 -13.90
CA VAL A 59 12.76 -1.85 -12.45
C VAL A 59 13.31 -3.20 -12.00
N GLY A 60 14.07 -3.87 -12.88
CA GLY A 60 14.43 -5.27 -12.75
C GLY A 60 13.28 -6.23 -13.10
N GLN A 61 13.58 -7.52 -13.06
CA GLN A 61 12.63 -8.60 -13.34
C GLN A 61 12.56 -9.54 -12.14
N MET A 62 11.34 -9.91 -11.73
CA MET A 62 11.13 -10.78 -10.58
C MET A 62 10.00 -11.78 -10.86
N PRO A 63 10.28 -13.11 -10.84
CA PRO A 63 9.25 -14.12 -11.01
C PRO A 63 8.34 -14.19 -9.79
N LEU A 64 7.06 -14.50 -10.02
CA LEU A 64 6.06 -14.70 -8.98
C LEU A 64 6.15 -16.12 -8.41
N LYS A 65 6.02 -16.27 -7.09
CA LYS A 65 5.89 -17.57 -6.44
C LYS A 65 4.43 -18.04 -6.47
N ARG A 66 4.23 -19.29 -6.91
CA ARG A 66 2.92 -19.96 -6.87
C ARG A 66 2.72 -20.62 -5.49
N PRO A 67 1.52 -20.58 -4.90
CA PRO A 67 1.22 -21.31 -3.67
C PRO A 67 1.43 -22.82 -3.87
N GLN A 68 2.05 -23.51 -2.90
CA GLN A 68 2.32 -24.95 -2.99
C GLN A 68 1.04 -25.80 -3.17
N ALA A 69 -0.09 -25.32 -2.66
CA ALA A 69 -1.38 -26.00 -2.74
C ALA A 69 -2.10 -25.82 -4.10
N MET A 70 -1.55 -25.03 -5.02
CA MET A 70 -2.20 -24.70 -6.29
C MET A 70 -2.10 -25.85 -7.30
N THR A 71 -3.23 -26.27 -7.86
CA THR A 71 -3.30 -27.29 -8.92
C THR A 71 -3.44 -26.67 -10.31
N GLY A 72 -3.23 -27.45 -11.38
CA GLY A 72 -3.47 -27.01 -12.75
C GLY A 72 -4.95 -26.78 -13.10
N GLU A 73 -5.88 -27.41 -12.36
CA GLU A 73 -7.31 -27.03 -12.45
C GLU A 73 -7.53 -25.65 -11.83
N ASP A 74 -6.80 -25.31 -10.76
CA ASP A 74 -6.97 -24.01 -10.10
C ASP A 74 -6.59 -22.83 -10.99
N GLU A 75 -5.54 -23.00 -11.78
CA GLU A 75 -5.06 -22.03 -12.76
C GLU A 75 -6.13 -21.65 -13.78
N LYS A 76 -6.94 -22.61 -14.25
CA LYS A 76 -7.99 -22.37 -15.25
C LYS A 76 -9.09 -21.46 -14.73
N ASP A 77 -9.38 -21.54 -13.44
CA ASP A 77 -10.45 -20.79 -12.78
C ASP A 77 -9.97 -19.40 -12.27
N LEU A 78 -8.71 -19.02 -12.51
CA LEU A 78 -8.20 -17.69 -12.20
C LEU A 78 -8.67 -16.65 -13.23
N PRO A 79 -8.84 -15.36 -12.84
CA PRO A 79 -9.03 -14.26 -13.78
C PRO A 79 -7.91 -14.21 -14.82
N LYS A 80 -8.22 -13.82 -16.07
CA LYS A 80 -7.23 -13.73 -17.15
C LYS A 80 -5.98 -12.93 -16.77
N TRP A 81 -6.14 -11.74 -16.17
CA TRP A 81 -5.02 -10.91 -15.73
C TRP A 81 -4.09 -11.63 -14.73
N MET A 82 -4.65 -12.45 -13.84
CA MET A 82 -3.86 -13.22 -12.86
C MET A 82 -3.15 -14.41 -13.54
N ARG A 83 -3.80 -15.09 -14.49
CA ARG A 83 -3.16 -16.16 -15.28
C ARG A 83 -1.96 -15.64 -16.07
N GLU A 84 -2.10 -14.47 -16.68
CA GLU A 84 -1.03 -13.81 -17.41
C GLU A 84 0.12 -13.43 -16.45
N ALA A 85 -0.19 -12.88 -15.28
CA ALA A 85 0.82 -12.51 -14.28
C ALA A 85 1.64 -13.69 -13.74
N ILE A 86 1.04 -14.87 -13.58
CA ILE A 86 1.73 -16.06 -13.03
C ILE A 86 2.37 -16.94 -14.11
N ASN A 87 2.34 -16.51 -15.37
CA ASN A 87 2.93 -17.27 -16.47
C ASN A 87 4.44 -17.40 -16.26
N GLN A 88 4.94 -18.63 -16.12
CA GLN A 88 6.36 -18.84 -15.81
C GLN A 88 7.28 -18.59 -17.02
N VAL A 89 6.74 -18.60 -18.25
CA VAL A 89 7.53 -18.44 -19.47
C VAL A 89 8.16 -17.06 -19.57
N ASP A 90 7.49 -16.02 -19.08
CA ASP A 90 7.98 -14.64 -19.15
C ASP A 90 8.89 -14.27 -17.96
N GLY A 91 9.04 -15.15 -16.97
CA GLY A 91 9.84 -14.92 -15.77
C GLY A 91 9.43 -13.70 -14.94
N GLY A 92 8.15 -13.28 -14.97
CA GLY A 92 7.64 -12.10 -14.29
C GLY A 92 7.84 -10.79 -15.05
N LYS A 93 8.19 -10.86 -16.34
CA LYS A 93 8.43 -9.69 -17.19
C LYS A 93 7.19 -8.79 -17.29
N ALA A 94 6.00 -9.35 -17.54
CA ALA A 94 4.78 -8.56 -17.68
C ALA A 94 4.46 -7.74 -16.42
N VAL A 95 4.58 -8.37 -15.24
CA VAL A 95 4.36 -7.71 -13.95
C VAL A 95 5.40 -6.60 -13.69
N SER A 96 6.67 -6.85 -14.03
CA SER A 96 7.72 -5.84 -13.97
C SER A 96 7.47 -4.66 -14.92
N GLU A 97 6.98 -4.90 -16.14
CA GLU A 97 6.65 -3.86 -17.11
C GLU A 97 5.47 -2.99 -16.64
N LEU A 98 4.45 -3.58 -16.02
CA LEU A 98 3.36 -2.84 -15.36
C LEU A 98 3.90 -1.93 -14.25
N PHE A 99 4.79 -2.43 -13.39
CA PHE A 99 5.40 -1.62 -12.35
C PHE A 99 6.27 -0.50 -12.92
N LEU A 100 7.03 -0.76 -13.99
CA LEU A 100 7.81 0.25 -14.70
C LEU A 100 6.91 1.35 -15.30
N ALA A 101 5.75 0.98 -15.84
CA ALA A 101 4.79 1.94 -16.38
C ALA A 101 4.25 2.87 -15.29
N ILE A 102 3.90 2.32 -14.12
CA ILE A 102 3.49 3.07 -12.93
C ILE A 102 4.61 4.02 -12.47
N GLU A 103 5.85 3.52 -12.38
CA GLU A 103 7.03 4.30 -12.04
C GLU A 103 7.23 5.49 -13.00
N LYS A 104 7.19 5.24 -14.32
CA LYS A 104 7.31 6.29 -15.34
C LYS A 104 6.16 7.31 -15.27
N ALA A 105 4.94 6.87 -14.96
CA ALA A 105 3.78 7.75 -14.83
C ALA A 105 3.91 8.70 -13.63
N GLU A 106 4.31 8.19 -12.47
CA GLU A 106 4.58 9.03 -11.30
C GLU A 106 5.80 9.93 -11.53
N GLN A 107 6.82 9.48 -12.29
CA GLN A 107 8.01 10.29 -12.61
C GLN A 107 7.61 11.54 -13.41
N ARG A 108 6.75 11.36 -14.42
CA ARG A 108 6.18 12.47 -15.19
C ARG A 108 5.39 13.41 -14.29
N ARG A 109 4.49 12.87 -13.47
CA ARG A 109 3.67 13.65 -12.53
C ARG A 109 4.52 14.50 -11.58
N MET A 110 5.61 13.94 -11.05
CA MET A 110 6.53 14.64 -10.15
C MET A 110 7.40 15.67 -10.84
N ARG A 111 7.79 15.41 -12.10
CA ARG A 111 8.47 16.42 -12.91
C ARG A 111 7.56 17.62 -13.13
N ASP A 112 6.30 17.37 -13.51
CA ASP A 112 5.30 18.42 -13.77
C ASP A 112 4.92 19.21 -12.50
N ALA A 113 4.95 18.55 -11.33
CA ALA A 113 4.66 19.17 -10.03
C ALA A 113 5.82 20.02 -9.47
N LEU A 114 7.06 19.68 -9.84
CA LEU A 114 8.29 20.36 -9.37
C LEU A 114 8.90 21.29 -10.41
N SER A 115 8.44 21.24 -11.66
CA SER A 115 8.79 22.24 -12.67
C SER A 115 8.06 23.54 -12.33
N CYS A 116 8.80 24.51 -11.82
CA CYS A 116 8.39 25.90 -11.91
C CYS A 116 8.39 26.26 -13.40
N ASP A 117 7.25 26.18 -14.07
CA ASP A 117 7.11 26.76 -15.40
C ASP A 117 7.26 28.28 -15.27
N VAL A 118 8.49 28.78 -15.37
CA VAL A 118 8.75 30.20 -15.62
C VAL A 118 8.36 30.46 -17.08
N SER A 119 7.07 30.71 -17.29
CA SER A 119 6.57 31.13 -18.61
C SER A 119 6.97 32.58 -18.87
N TYR A 120 8.06 32.80 -19.60
CA TYR A 120 8.27 34.06 -20.30
C TYR A 120 7.36 34.09 -21.54
N GLY A 121 6.12 34.55 -21.38
CA GLY A 121 5.13 34.62 -22.46
C GLY A 121 3.69 34.74 -21.96
N ALA A 122 2.77 35.05 -22.89
CA ALA A 122 1.34 35.20 -22.60
C ALA A 122 0.77 33.94 -21.91
N PRO A 123 -0.15 34.10 -20.93
CA PRO A 123 -0.64 32.99 -20.12
C PRO A 123 -1.28 31.91 -20.99
N LYS A 124 -0.77 30.68 -20.87
CA LYS A 124 -1.35 29.51 -21.53
C LYS A 124 -2.75 29.24 -20.95
N PRO A 125 -3.74 28.85 -21.77
CA PRO A 125 -5.07 28.51 -21.28
C PRO A 125 -4.98 27.35 -20.28
N ALA A 126 -5.74 27.48 -19.19
CA ALA A 126 -5.80 26.54 -18.08
C ALA A 126 -6.31 25.16 -18.53
N GLY A 127 -5.39 24.31 -18.98
CA GLY A 127 -5.68 23.04 -19.64
C GLY A 127 -4.90 21.86 -19.07
N ARG A 128 -4.84 21.72 -17.74
CA ARG A 128 -4.58 20.48 -16.99
C ARG A 128 -4.61 20.77 -15.49
N LYS A 129 -5.27 19.94 -14.67
CA LYS A 129 -5.17 20.04 -13.20
C LYS A 129 -3.72 19.72 -12.81
N GLN A 130 -2.93 20.76 -12.54
CA GLN A 130 -1.54 20.58 -12.13
C GLN A 130 -1.51 19.94 -10.73
N VAL A 131 -0.83 18.81 -10.61
CA VAL A 131 -0.62 18.16 -9.30
C VAL A 131 0.37 19.00 -8.51
N GLN A 132 0.03 19.32 -7.26
CA GLN A 132 0.88 20.09 -6.36
C GLN A 132 1.29 19.25 -5.16
N ILE A 133 2.53 19.44 -4.71
CA ILE A 133 3.07 18.81 -3.49
C ILE A 133 2.86 19.78 -2.33
N ALA A 134 2.37 19.28 -1.19
CA ALA A 134 2.15 20.09 0.01
C ALA A 134 3.17 19.78 1.10
N GLY A 135 3.48 20.80 1.90
CA GLY A 135 4.24 20.62 3.14
C GLY A 135 5.74 20.45 2.97
N VAL A 136 6.30 20.78 1.80
CA VAL A 136 7.76 20.81 1.58
C VAL A 136 8.42 21.77 2.58
N GLU A 137 7.77 22.90 2.84
CA GLU A 137 8.16 23.93 3.80
C GLU A 137 7.96 23.52 5.27
N LYS A 138 7.24 22.43 5.55
CA LYS A 138 6.90 21.97 6.91
C LYS A 138 7.90 20.95 7.44
N GLY A 139 9.19 21.15 7.17
CA GLY A 139 10.28 20.19 7.41
C GLY A 139 10.23 19.45 8.75
N SER A 140 9.98 20.14 9.86
CA SER A 140 9.91 19.54 11.22
C SER A 140 8.70 18.61 11.46
N LYS A 141 7.70 18.65 10.57
CA LYS A 141 6.53 17.77 10.57
C LYS A 141 6.68 16.60 9.59
N ASN A 142 7.76 16.54 8.81
CA ASN A 142 8.04 15.45 7.86
C ASN A 142 9.14 14.54 8.41
N ARG A 143 8.87 13.24 8.53
CA ARG A 143 9.89 12.25 8.91
C ARG A 143 10.97 12.11 7.85
N TYR A 144 10.58 12.28 6.59
CA TYR A 144 11.46 12.19 5.44
C TYR A 144 11.29 13.42 4.53
N ASN A 145 12.39 13.99 4.08
CA ASN A 145 12.43 15.19 3.23
C ASN A 145 12.20 14.89 1.74
N ASN A 146 11.56 13.77 1.45
CA ASN A 146 11.40 13.26 0.10
C ASN A 146 10.09 12.46 -0.08
N ILE A 147 9.24 12.41 0.95
CA ILE A 147 7.91 11.77 0.92
C ILE A 147 6.89 12.78 1.46
N TRP A 148 6.11 13.35 0.56
CA TRP A 148 5.12 14.38 0.87
C TRP A 148 3.73 13.98 0.36
N PRO A 149 2.65 14.49 0.97
CA PRO A 149 1.31 14.35 0.42
C PRO A 149 1.10 15.29 -0.79
N TYR A 150 0.22 14.90 -1.71
CA TYR A 150 -0.29 15.82 -2.72
C TYR A 150 -1.35 16.73 -2.12
N ASP A 151 -1.38 18.01 -2.52
CA ASP A 151 -2.29 18.99 -1.92
C ASP A 151 -3.76 18.61 -2.09
N HIS A 152 -4.12 18.04 -3.23
CA HIS A 152 -5.50 17.64 -3.54
C HIS A 152 -6.00 16.44 -2.71
N ALA A 153 -5.09 15.67 -2.11
CA ALA A 153 -5.41 14.45 -1.37
C ALA A 153 -4.97 14.50 0.10
N ARG A 154 -4.26 15.55 0.53
CA ARG A 154 -3.75 15.66 1.90
C ARG A 154 -4.88 15.75 2.92
N VAL A 155 -4.66 15.15 4.08
CA VAL A 155 -5.51 15.41 5.25
C VAL A 155 -5.22 16.84 5.75
N ARG A 156 -6.28 17.59 6.05
CA ARG A 156 -6.20 18.94 6.63
C ARG A 156 -6.78 18.92 8.04
N LEU A 157 -6.04 19.42 9.01
CA LEU A 157 -6.52 19.56 10.39
C LEU A 157 -7.58 20.68 10.44
N GLN A 158 -8.76 20.38 10.97
CA GLN A 158 -9.91 21.31 10.91
C GLN A 158 -10.01 22.22 12.15
N SER A 159 -9.52 21.77 13.31
CA SER A 159 -9.93 22.33 14.61
C SER A 159 -8.98 23.36 15.21
N TRP A 160 -8.27 24.16 14.41
CA TRP A 160 -7.26 25.07 14.93
C TRP A 160 -7.60 26.54 14.68
N ALA A 161 -7.14 27.41 15.59
CA ALA A 161 -7.37 28.86 15.53
C ALA A 161 -6.92 29.47 14.20
N GLU A 162 -7.52 30.60 13.82
CA GLU A 162 -7.15 31.32 12.59
C GLU A 162 -5.64 31.62 12.56
N GLY A 163 -4.96 31.27 11.46
CA GLY A 163 -3.50 31.41 11.31
C GLY A 163 -2.65 30.22 11.78
N SER A 164 -3.28 29.14 12.27
CA SER A 164 -2.59 27.90 12.65
C SER A 164 -2.21 27.01 11.45
N CYS A 165 -1.28 26.08 11.69
CA CYS A 165 -0.77 25.16 10.67
C CYS A 165 -1.70 23.94 10.52
N ASP A 166 -2.48 23.88 9.44
CA ASP A 166 -3.40 22.76 9.11
C ASP A 166 -2.70 21.47 8.65
N TYR A 167 -1.36 21.47 8.62
CA TYR A 167 -0.56 20.45 7.97
C TYR A 167 -0.26 19.27 8.87
N ILE A 168 -0.49 18.08 8.31
CA ILE A 168 0.04 16.78 8.74
C ILE A 168 0.46 15.99 7.48
N ASN A 169 1.54 15.21 7.55
CA ASN A 169 1.97 14.35 6.43
C ASN A 169 1.09 13.10 6.34
N ALA A 170 -0.12 13.27 5.80
CA ALA A 170 -1.09 12.20 5.58
C ALA A 170 -1.90 12.49 4.32
N SER A 171 -2.34 11.43 3.64
CA SER A 171 -3.20 11.50 2.45
C SER A 171 -4.44 10.63 2.64
N HIS A 172 -5.60 11.11 2.18
CA HIS A 172 -6.73 10.25 1.89
C HIS A 172 -6.37 9.37 0.68
N VAL A 173 -6.60 8.07 0.81
CA VAL A 173 -6.31 7.09 -0.24
C VAL A 173 -7.49 6.15 -0.41
N LYS A 174 -7.93 5.95 -1.65
CA LYS A 174 -8.95 4.97 -2.03
C LYS A 174 -8.72 4.44 -3.44
N ALA A 175 -9.11 3.21 -3.72
CA ALA A 175 -9.12 2.69 -5.08
C ALA A 175 -10.49 2.97 -5.70
N GLU A 176 -10.55 3.27 -7.00
CA GLU A 176 -11.80 3.64 -7.66
C GLU A 176 -12.90 2.56 -7.54
N ARG A 177 -12.47 1.29 -7.47
CA ARG A 177 -13.33 0.10 -7.55
C ARG A 177 -13.59 -0.59 -6.22
N SER A 178 -13.05 -0.06 -5.12
CA SER A 178 -13.23 -0.59 -3.76
C SER A 178 -13.98 0.41 -2.89
N ASN A 179 -14.77 -0.08 -1.92
CA ASN A 179 -15.34 0.81 -0.90
C ASN A 179 -14.39 1.07 0.27
N LYS A 180 -13.25 0.39 0.31
CA LYS A 180 -12.24 0.61 1.34
C LYS A 180 -11.70 2.04 1.25
N ARG A 181 -11.56 2.67 2.42
CA ARG A 181 -11.04 4.04 2.55
C ARG A 181 -9.91 4.07 3.56
N TYR A 182 -8.83 4.75 3.22
CA TYR A 182 -7.65 4.84 4.07
C TYR A 182 -7.22 6.28 4.29
N ILE A 183 -6.54 6.49 5.42
CA ILE A 183 -5.64 7.62 5.62
C ILE A 183 -4.23 7.03 5.71
N ALA A 184 -3.44 7.23 4.65
CA ALA A 184 -2.05 6.79 4.60
C ALA A 184 -1.15 7.91 5.17
N THR A 185 -0.39 7.61 6.22
CA THR A 185 0.42 8.60 6.94
C THR A 185 1.81 8.06 7.29
N GLN A 186 2.77 8.94 7.55
CA GLN A 186 4.05 8.56 8.12
C GLN A 186 3.90 8.06 9.57
N GLY A 187 4.91 7.34 10.07
CA GLY A 187 5.05 7.05 11.49
C GLY A 187 5.19 8.34 12.30
N PRO A 188 4.29 8.65 13.26
CA PRO A 188 4.26 9.94 13.94
C PRO A 188 5.59 10.34 14.58
N LEU A 189 5.91 11.63 14.52
CA LEU A 189 7.03 12.25 15.23
C LEU A 189 6.55 12.81 16.57
N PRO A 190 7.43 13.00 17.57
CA PRO A 190 7.06 13.64 18.83
C PRO A 190 6.37 15.01 18.62
N THR A 191 6.85 15.78 17.65
CA THR A 191 6.29 17.09 17.25
C THR A 191 4.92 17.01 16.57
N THR A 192 4.48 15.81 16.15
CA THR A 192 3.24 15.60 15.41
C THR A 192 2.28 14.64 16.12
N PHE A 193 2.52 14.26 17.38
CA PHE A 193 1.63 13.34 18.10
C PHE A 193 0.24 13.94 18.30
N GLN A 194 0.16 15.21 18.67
CA GLN A 194 -1.12 15.93 18.76
C GLN A 194 -1.83 15.93 17.41
N ASP A 195 -1.15 16.32 16.33
CA ASP A 195 -1.71 16.33 14.97
C ASP A 195 -2.30 14.95 14.60
N PHE A 196 -1.56 13.88 14.87
CA PHE A 196 -2.00 12.51 14.58
C PHE A 196 -3.29 12.14 15.33
N TRP A 197 -3.35 12.39 16.64
CA TRP A 197 -4.56 12.08 17.43
C TRP A 197 -5.73 13.01 17.12
N SER A 198 -5.47 14.26 16.71
CA SER A 198 -6.49 15.14 16.16
C SER A 198 -7.10 14.55 14.88
N VAL A 199 -6.29 14.03 13.95
CA VAL A 199 -6.81 13.32 12.76
C VAL A 199 -7.66 12.11 13.16
N VAL A 200 -7.22 11.30 14.12
CA VAL A 200 -8.00 10.14 14.61
C VAL A 200 -9.39 10.57 15.09
N TRP A 201 -9.46 11.67 15.84
CA TRP A 201 -10.72 12.22 16.34
C TRP A 201 -11.57 12.86 15.23
N GLU A 202 -11.01 13.78 14.45
CA GLU A 202 -11.71 14.55 13.41
C GLU A 202 -12.27 13.65 12.30
N GLN A 203 -11.53 12.60 11.91
CA GLN A 203 -11.90 11.67 10.84
C GLN A 203 -12.72 10.45 11.33
N ASP A 204 -13.10 10.45 12.61
CA ASP A 204 -13.81 9.36 13.28
C ASP A 204 -13.18 7.97 13.05
N VAL A 205 -11.85 7.90 13.13
CA VAL A 205 -11.09 6.67 12.89
C VAL A 205 -11.28 5.70 14.05
N ARG A 206 -11.54 4.43 13.72
CA ARG A 206 -11.69 3.33 14.69
C ARG A 206 -10.55 2.33 14.67
N VAL A 207 -9.82 2.25 13.55
CA VAL A 207 -8.78 1.26 13.32
C VAL A 207 -7.52 1.95 12.82
N ILE A 208 -6.40 1.63 13.46
CA ILE A 208 -5.05 2.07 13.08
C ILE A 208 -4.25 0.81 12.77
N VAL A 209 -3.68 0.72 11.57
CA VAL A 209 -2.78 -0.36 11.16
C VAL A 209 -1.35 0.17 11.12
N MET A 210 -0.48 -0.36 11.97
CA MET A 210 0.94 0.00 12.09
C MET A 210 1.81 -1.15 11.56
N LEU A 211 2.50 -0.92 10.44
CA LEU A 211 3.20 -1.97 9.69
C LEU A 211 4.72 -1.95 9.91
N THR A 212 5.18 -1.51 11.08
CA THR A 212 6.62 -1.34 11.39
C THR A 212 6.88 -1.59 12.85
N ALA A 213 8.08 -2.08 13.16
CA ALA A 213 8.61 -1.96 14.51
C ALA A 213 9.02 -0.51 14.77
N GLU A 214 9.19 -0.15 16.03
CA GLU A 214 9.68 1.17 16.44
C GLU A 214 11.09 1.40 15.88
N MET A 215 11.93 0.37 15.92
CA MET A 215 13.29 0.36 15.39
C MET A 215 13.54 -0.87 14.52
N GLU A 216 14.24 -0.69 13.40
CA GLU A 216 14.59 -1.76 12.46
C GLU A 216 16.02 -1.53 11.96
N GLY A 217 16.90 -2.54 12.07
CA GLY A 217 18.31 -2.40 11.68
C GLY A 217 19.05 -1.26 12.39
N GLY A 218 18.69 -0.98 13.65
CA GLY A 218 19.23 0.14 14.43
C GLY A 218 18.68 1.53 14.06
N GLN A 219 17.81 1.62 13.05
CA GLN A 219 17.20 2.87 12.61
C GLN A 219 15.81 3.05 13.21
N LEU A 220 15.52 4.24 13.72
CA LEU A 220 14.21 4.59 14.26
C LEU A 220 13.19 4.78 13.12
N LYS A 221 12.15 3.95 13.10
CA LYS A 221 11.10 3.94 12.07
C LYS A 221 9.82 4.62 12.55
N CYS A 222 9.44 4.42 13.81
CA CYS A 222 8.27 5.07 14.39
C CYS A 222 8.49 5.33 15.88
N HIS A 223 8.09 6.51 16.37
CA HIS A 223 8.06 6.75 17.81
C HIS A 223 6.77 6.16 18.40
N VAL A 224 6.80 5.89 19.70
CA VAL A 224 5.66 5.38 20.45
C VAL A 224 4.69 6.53 20.75
N TYR A 225 3.66 6.67 19.91
CA TYR A 225 2.69 7.77 19.98
C TYR A 225 1.46 7.48 20.85
N TRP A 226 1.48 6.41 21.65
CA TRP A 226 0.30 5.92 22.39
C TRP A 226 0.51 5.72 23.90
N THR A 227 1.65 6.13 24.44
CA THR A 227 1.97 6.03 25.89
C THR A 227 1.63 7.29 26.68
N GLY A 228 1.49 8.42 26.00
CA GLY A 228 1.01 9.67 26.58
C GLY A 228 -0.48 9.58 26.92
N LYS A 229 -0.88 10.28 27.98
CA LYS A 229 -2.29 10.36 28.39
C LYS A 229 -3.06 11.44 27.64
N GLU A 230 -2.36 12.50 27.22
CA GLU A 230 -2.95 13.68 26.61
C GLU A 230 -2.11 14.15 25.42
N TYR A 231 -2.80 14.45 24.32
CA TYR A 231 -2.24 14.91 23.06
C TYR A 231 -3.02 16.14 22.60
N GLY A 232 -2.67 17.29 23.16
CA GLY A 232 -3.49 18.49 23.05
C GLY A 232 -4.89 18.24 23.64
N PRO A 233 -5.98 18.53 22.90
CA PRO A 233 -7.34 18.34 23.42
C PRO A 233 -7.80 16.87 23.45
N VAL A 234 -7.07 15.95 22.81
CA VAL A 234 -7.42 14.53 22.77
C VAL A 234 -6.76 13.80 23.94
N ARG A 235 -7.57 13.21 24.81
CA ARG A 235 -7.09 12.31 25.87
C ARG A 235 -7.20 10.86 25.42
N VAL A 236 -6.14 10.10 25.60
CA VAL A 236 -6.01 8.70 25.17
C VAL A 236 -5.77 7.83 26.39
N LYS A 237 -6.67 6.88 26.63
CA LYS A 237 -6.58 5.91 27.71
C LYS A 237 -6.39 4.52 27.14
N ALA A 238 -5.25 3.88 27.44
CA ALA A 238 -5.05 2.46 27.12
C ALA A 238 -6.06 1.58 27.87
N LEU A 239 -6.68 0.64 27.17
CA LEU A 239 -7.66 -0.31 27.72
C LEU A 239 -7.09 -1.72 27.80
N SER A 240 -6.45 -2.19 26.73
CA SER A 240 -5.89 -3.54 26.66
C SER A 240 -4.78 -3.63 25.61
N GLU A 241 -3.84 -4.53 25.82
CA GLU A 241 -2.83 -4.95 24.85
C GLU A 241 -2.77 -6.48 24.83
N ARG A 242 -2.78 -7.09 23.63
CA ARG A 242 -2.66 -8.54 23.47
C ARG A 242 -1.90 -8.90 22.21
N ARG A 243 -1.25 -10.07 22.20
CA ARG A 243 -0.64 -10.66 21.00
C ARG A 243 -1.60 -11.63 20.33
N VAL A 244 -1.64 -11.63 19.01
CA VAL A 244 -2.48 -12.52 18.20
C VAL A 244 -1.62 -13.16 17.13
N SER A 245 -1.60 -14.50 17.07
CA SER A 245 -0.87 -15.22 16.03
C SER A 245 -1.51 -14.99 14.66
N LEU A 246 -0.67 -14.86 13.62
CA LEU A 246 -1.10 -14.75 12.23
C LEU A 246 -1.17 -16.11 11.50
N GLU A 247 -0.85 -17.22 12.18
CA GLU A 247 -0.97 -18.54 11.57
C GLU A 247 -2.44 -18.95 11.38
N SER A 248 -2.74 -19.54 10.21
CA SER A 248 -4.08 -20.01 9.88
C SER A 248 -4.51 -21.14 10.81
N SER A 249 -5.72 -21.07 11.37
CA SER A 249 -6.29 -22.16 12.19
C SER A 249 -6.39 -23.51 11.44
N LYS A 250 -6.24 -23.52 10.10
CA LYS A 250 -6.29 -24.73 9.27
C LYS A 250 -5.03 -25.59 9.34
N THR A 251 -3.89 -25.05 9.82
CA THR A 251 -2.61 -25.79 9.90
C THR A 251 -2.31 -26.31 11.30
N ARG A 252 -3.19 -26.12 12.30
CA ARG A 252 -3.00 -26.78 13.60
C ARG A 252 -3.11 -28.29 13.37
N PRO A 253 -2.03 -29.08 13.56
CA PRO A 253 -2.18 -30.51 13.62
C PRO A 253 -3.16 -30.81 14.74
N VAL A 254 -4.09 -31.73 14.52
CA VAL A 254 -4.94 -32.30 15.57
C VAL A 254 -4.03 -33.14 16.47
N ALA A 255 -3.15 -32.48 17.23
CA ALA A 255 -2.42 -33.10 18.30
C ALA A 255 -3.45 -33.36 19.40
N SER A 256 -3.87 -34.64 19.43
CA SER A 256 -4.49 -35.36 20.54
C SER A 256 -4.85 -34.48 21.74
N ARG A 257 -6.16 -34.37 22.02
CA ARG A 257 -6.69 -34.03 23.34
C ARG A 257 -6.06 -34.97 24.38
N ARG A 258 -4.89 -34.63 24.90
CA ARG A 258 -4.34 -35.25 26.09
C ARG A 258 -4.89 -34.49 27.30
N ARG A 259 -5.46 -35.32 28.17
CA ARG A 259 -6.18 -34.98 29.39
C ARG A 259 -5.31 -34.13 30.31
N SER A 260 -5.96 -33.15 30.95
CA SER A 260 -5.43 -32.28 31.99
C SER A 260 -4.57 -33.02 33.02
N THR A 261 -3.34 -32.54 33.24
CA THR A 261 -2.68 -32.48 34.55
C THR A 261 -1.71 -31.30 34.58
N ASN A 262 -1.78 -30.52 35.64
CA ASN A 262 -0.97 -29.34 35.97
C ASN A 262 0.54 -29.55 35.74
N ALA A 263 1.18 -28.62 35.03
CA ALA A 263 2.48 -28.05 35.36
C ALA A 263 2.79 -26.89 34.38
N SER A 264 3.04 -25.73 34.96
CA SER A 264 3.46 -24.50 34.33
C SER A 264 4.83 -24.62 33.66
N SER A 265 4.84 -24.64 32.33
CA SER A 265 5.93 -24.14 31.50
C SER A 265 5.41 -23.99 30.07
N GLU A 266 4.82 -22.82 29.76
CA GLU A 266 4.62 -22.45 28.36
C GLU A 266 6.00 -22.51 27.66
N PRO A 267 6.14 -23.25 26.55
CA PRO A 267 7.37 -23.20 25.78
C PRO A 267 7.63 -21.75 25.38
N PRO A 268 8.89 -21.30 25.35
CA PRO A 268 9.19 -19.91 25.02
C PRO A 268 8.59 -19.58 23.65
N PHE A 269 7.81 -18.50 23.60
CA PHE A 269 7.15 -17.89 22.41
C PHE A 269 8.17 -17.35 21.39
N ILE A 270 9.19 -18.14 21.06
CA ILE A 270 10.23 -17.75 20.12
C ILE A 270 9.79 -18.22 18.73
N ASP A 271 9.63 -17.24 17.83
CA ASP A 271 9.51 -17.35 16.37
C ASP A 271 8.16 -17.58 15.68
N GLN A 272 7.01 -17.39 16.36
CA GLN A 272 5.74 -17.29 15.63
C GLN A 272 5.38 -15.85 15.21
N PRO A 273 5.00 -15.63 13.93
CA PRO A 273 4.58 -14.33 13.43
C PRO A 273 3.26 -13.92 14.11
N HIS A 274 3.28 -12.76 14.75
CA HIS A 274 2.12 -12.26 15.49
C HIS A 274 1.92 -10.77 15.24
N ILE A 275 0.69 -10.32 15.51
CA ILE A 275 0.34 -8.91 15.63
C ILE A 275 0.16 -8.55 17.10
N ILE A 276 0.39 -7.28 17.42
CA ILE A 276 0.05 -6.69 18.70
C ILE A 276 -1.22 -5.87 18.51
N VAL A 277 -2.26 -6.18 19.27
CA VAL A 277 -3.55 -5.48 19.22
C VAL A 277 -3.71 -4.66 20.50
N ARG A 278 -3.78 -3.34 20.34
CA ARG A 278 -4.03 -2.39 21.42
C ARG A 278 -5.41 -1.77 21.28
N LYS A 279 -6.11 -1.61 22.40
CA LYS A 279 -7.37 -0.86 22.46
C LYS A 279 -7.19 0.40 23.28
N PHE A 280 -7.71 1.50 22.78
CA PHE A 280 -7.69 2.80 23.42
C PHE A 280 -9.11 3.36 23.51
N ALA A 281 -9.39 4.05 24.61
CA ALA A 281 -10.52 4.95 24.70
C ALA A 281 -10.04 6.39 24.50
N ILE A 282 -10.67 7.12 23.59
CA ILE A 282 -10.36 8.52 23.34
C ILE A 282 -11.54 9.43 23.71
N THR A 283 -11.22 10.60 24.26
CA THR A 283 -12.16 11.69 24.55
C THR A 283 -11.56 13.02 24.13
N HIS A 284 -12.38 14.03 23.89
CA HIS A 284 -11.93 15.36 23.48
C HIS A 284 -12.38 16.41 24.48
N SER A 285 -11.45 17.17 25.03
CA SER A 285 -11.72 18.15 26.10
C SER A 285 -12.66 19.27 25.66
N ALA A 286 -12.56 19.73 24.40
CA ALA A 286 -13.48 20.74 23.85
C ALA A 286 -14.85 20.18 23.44
N HIS A 287 -15.06 18.86 23.51
CA HIS A 287 -16.33 18.21 23.19
C HIS A 287 -16.75 17.26 24.32
N PRO A 288 -16.98 17.79 25.54
CA PRO A 288 -17.20 16.97 26.74
C PRO A 288 -18.46 16.09 26.67
N PHE A 289 -19.43 16.45 25.83
CA PHE A 289 -20.68 15.70 25.64
C PHE A 289 -20.62 14.70 24.47
N SER A 290 -19.54 14.71 23.67
CA SER A 290 -19.37 13.67 22.65
C SER A 290 -19.06 12.33 23.32
N PRO A 291 -19.65 11.22 22.84
CA PRO A 291 -19.41 9.91 23.42
C PRO A 291 -17.93 9.54 23.32
N MET A 292 -17.46 8.82 24.34
CA MET A 292 -16.14 8.21 24.33
C MET A 292 -16.04 7.23 23.15
N ARG A 293 -14.86 7.22 22.53
CA ARG A 293 -14.60 6.52 21.27
C ARG A 293 -13.58 5.41 21.50
N GLU A 294 -13.91 4.18 21.16
CA GLU A 294 -12.91 3.10 21.13
C GLU A 294 -12.12 3.15 19.81
N VAL A 295 -10.80 3.02 19.91
CA VAL A 295 -9.87 2.91 18.79
C VAL A 295 -8.99 1.68 18.99
N THR A 296 -8.89 0.84 17.96
CA THR A 296 -8.02 -0.34 17.97
C THR A 296 -6.82 -0.10 17.08
N GLN A 297 -5.61 -0.27 17.62
CA GLN A 297 -4.37 -0.31 16.86
C GLN A 297 -3.94 -1.76 16.66
N ILE A 298 -3.65 -2.14 15.42
CA ILE A 298 -3.07 -3.41 15.03
C ILE A 298 -1.64 -3.14 14.55
N GLN A 299 -0.64 -3.60 15.31
CA GLN A 299 0.76 -3.46 14.96
C GLN A 299 1.31 -4.80 14.45
N TYR A 300 1.86 -4.80 13.25
CA TYR A 300 2.68 -5.88 12.71
C TYR A 300 4.15 -5.44 12.66
N SER A 301 4.90 -5.80 13.70
CA SER A 301 6.30 -5.39 13.89
C SER A 301 7.31 -6.25 13.14
N SER A 302 6.92 -7.47 12.74
CA SER A 302 7.81 -8.44 12.09
C SER A 302 7.84 -8.33 10.56
N TRP A 303 7.34 -7.23 9.98
CA TRP A 303 7.47 -6.99 8.54
C TRP A 303 8.93 -6.63 8.22
N PRO A 304 9.71 -7.46 7.51
CA PRO A 304 11.13 -7.23 7.34
C PRO A 304 11.43 -5.96 6.52
N ASP A 305 12.43 -5.20 6.96
CA ASP A 305 12.79 -3.90 6.33
C ASP A 305 13.66 -4.02 5.08
N LEU A 306 14.32 -5.17 4.87
CA LEU A 306 15.37 -5.32 3.88
C LEU A 306 15.28 -6.67 3.16
N GLY A 307 14.59 -6.69 2.02
CA GLY A 307 14.79 -7.72 1.00
C GLY A 307 13.93 -8.99 1.10
N THR A 308 13.30 -9.30 2.23
CA THR A 308 12.39 -10.46 2.34
C THR A 308 10.95 -9.97 2.48
N PRO A 309 10.05 -10.31 1.56
CA PRO A 309 8.64 -9.94 1.72
C PRO A 309 8.06 -10.66 2.95
N ALA A 310 7.04 -10.05 3.57
CA ALA A 310 6.20 -10.79 4.50
C ALA A 310 5.64 -12.02 3.77
N HIS A 311 5.52 -13.15 4.45
CA HIS A 311 4.86 -14.31 3.85
C HIS A 311 3.42 -13.93 3.48
N PRO A 312 2.90 -14.27 2.28
CA PRO A 312 1.60 -13.77 1.86
C PRO A 312 0.46 -14.17 2.82
N SER A 313 0.51 -15.39 3.39
CA SER A 313 -0.38 -15.80 4.49
C SER A 313 -0.44 -14.84 5.69
N HIS A 314 0.68 -14.22 6.08
CA HIS A 314 0.70 -13.27 7.22
C HIS A 314 -0.01 -11.97 6.85
N LEU A 315 0.17 -11.51 5.61
CA LEU A 315 -0.51 -10.32 5.12
C LEU A 315 -2.02 -10.56 4.98
N LEU A 316 -2.44 -11.75 4.52
CA LEU A 316 -3.85 -12.15 4.53
C LEU A 316 -4.41 -12.22 5.95
N GLY A 317 -3.70 -12.85 6.89
CA GLY A 317 -4.12 -12.88 8.29
C GLY A 317 -4.27 -11.47 8.87
N LEU A 318 -3.39 -10.54 8.51
CA LEU A 318 -3.48 -9.15 8.92
C LEU A 318 -4.70 -8.44 8.33
N VAL A 319 -4.99 -8.64 7.04
CA VAL A 319 -6.20 -8.13 6.37
C VAL A 319 -7.46 -8.68 7.04
N GLU A 320 -7.51 -10.00 7.30
CA GLU A 320 -8.64 -10.64 7.98
C GLU A 320 -8.86 -10.10 9.41
N GLN A 321 -7.79 -9.85 10.16
CA GLN A 321 -7.89 -9.23 11.48
C GLN A 321 -8.35 -7.77 11.41
N CYS A 322 -7.85 -6.99 10.45
CA CYS A 322 -8.30 -5.62 10.21
C CYS A 322 -9.79 -5.58 9.88
N ASP A 323 -10.22 -6.40 8.92
CA ASP A 323 -11.62 -6.59 8.52
C ASP A 323 -12.53 -6.97 9.71
N ALA A 324 -12.08 -7.90 10.55
CA ALA A 324 -12.83 -8.32 11.74
C ALA A 324 -13.01 -7.17 12.73
N VAL A 325 -11.97 -6.37 12.96
CA VAL A 325 -12.04 -5.20 13.84
C VAL A 325 -12.93 -4.12 13.23
N VAL A 326 -12.78 -3.81 11.93
CA VAL A 326 -13.63 -2.84 11.23
C VAL A 326 -15.10 -3.23 11.38
N ARG A 327 -15.47 -4.49 11.07
CA ARG A 327 -16.84 -4.99 11.24
C ARG A 327 -17.34 -4.88 12.68
N SER A 328 -16.50 -5.18 13.68
CA SER A 328 -16.89 -5.05 15.09
C SER A 328 -17.21 -3.62 15.53
N THR A 329 -16.75 -2.61 14.75
CA THR A 329 -17.02 -1.18 15.01
C THR A 329 -18.25 -0.65 14.25
N MET A 330 -18.87 -1.48 13.41
CA MET A 330 -20.10 -1.15 12.68
C MET A 330 -21.33 -1.36 13.56
N THR A 331 -22.42 -0.67 13.25
CA THR A 331 -23.68 -0.80 14.00
C THR A 331 -24.30 -2.20 13.80
N PRO A 332 -25.01 -2.75 14.81
CA PRO A 332 -25.45 -4.15 14.80
C PRO A 332 -26.35 -4.59 13.64
N THR A 333 -26.96 -3.64 12.92
CA THR A 333 -27.85 -3.89 11.79
C THR A 333 -27.12 -4.13 10.45
N ALA A 334 -25.79 -4.02 10.43
CA ALA A 334 -24.97 -4.07 9.21
C ALA A 334 -23.77 -5.02 9.37
N PHE A 335 -24.00 -6.27 9.79
CA PHE A 335 -22.97 -7.32 9.80
C PHE A 335 -23.01 -8.14 8.50
N PRO A 336 -22.33 -7.72 7.43
CA PRO A 336 -22.12 -8.59 6.29
C PRO A 336 -21.24 -9.78 6.72
N PRO A 337 -21.51 -11.00 6.21
CA PRO A 337 -20.62 -12.15 6.31
C PRO A 337 -19.15 -11.80 5.99
N THR A 338 -18.19 -12.54 6.54
CA THR A 338 -16.75 -12.26 6.38
C THR A 338 -16.26 -12.23 4.92
N ASN A 339 -16.99 -12.92 4.04
CA ASN A 339 -16.68 -13.05 2.62
C ASN A 339 -17.44 -12.07 1.72
N ASP A 340 -18.29 -11.22 2.30
CA ASP A 340 -19.06 -10.23 1.56
C ASP A 340 -18.24 -8.96 1.32
N PRO A 341 -18.55 -8.21 0.25
CA PRO A 341 -17.87 -6.95 -0.03
C PRO A 341 -18.23 -5.86 0.99
N GLU A 342 -17.32 -4.92 1.17
CA GLU A 342 -17.51 -3.86 2.15
C GLU A 342 -18.59 -2.84 1.71
N PRO A 343 -19.39 -2.30 2.62
CA PRO A 343 -20.42 -1.32 2.30
C PRO A 343 -19.84 0.06 1.95
N PRO A 344 -20.56 0.90 1.18
CA PRO A 344 -20.05 2.20 0.70
C PRO A 344 -19.78 3.25 1.80
N THR A 345 -20.37 3.09 2.98
CA THR A 345 -20.37 4.09 4.07
C THR A 345 -19.41 3.75 5.21
N GLN A 346 -18.18 3.30 4.91
CA GLN A 346 -17.17 3.02 5.92
C GLN A 346 -16.35 4.24 6.39
N ARG A 347 -16.00 4.23 7.67
CA ARG A 347 -14.99 5.13 8.24
C ARG A 347 -13.61 4.79 7.66
N PRO A 348 -12.69 5.75 7.51
CA PRO A 348 -11.35 5.45 7.04
C PRO A 348 -10.56 4.64 8.08
N VAL A 349 -9.70 3.74 7.59
CA VAL A 349 -8.66 3.08 8.38
C VAL A 349 -7.37 3.90 8.26
N ILE A 350 -6.75 4.28 9.37
CA ILE A 350 -5.39 4.85 9.30
C ILE A 350 -4.42 3.70 9.08
N VAL A 351 -3.55 3.83 8.08
CA VAL A 351 -2.48 2.86 7.81
C VAL A 351 -1.16 3.60 7.74
N HIS A 352 -0.17 3.13 8.51
CA HIS A 352 1.16 3.72 8.50
C HIS A 352 2.26 2.66 8.66
N CYS A 353 3.45 3.00 8.19
CA CYS A 353 4.69 2.31 8.50
C CYS A 353 5.68 3.34 9.04
N SER A 354 6.86 3.48 8.42
CA SER A 354 7.76 4.61 8.63
C SER A 354 7.42 5.81 7.74
N ALA A 355 7.56 5.68 6.41
CA ALA A 355 7.25 6.76 5.46
C ALA A 355 5.76 6.84 5.07
N GLY A 356 5.02 5.74 5.28
CA GLY A 356 3.60 5.67 4.94
C GLY A 356 3.30 5.44 3.46
N CYS A 357 4.19 4.79 2.71
CA CYS A 357 4.02 4.57 1.26
C CYS A 357 4.31 3.12 0.80
N GLY A 358 5.44 2.53 1.20
CA GLY A 358 5.82 1.15 0.80
C GLY A 358 4.90 0.06 1.35
N ARG A 359 5.15 -0.41 2.58
CA ARG A 359 4.31 -1.43 3.25
C ARG A 359 2.85 -0.99 3.38
N THR A 360 2.64 0.29 3.67
CA THR A 360 1.31 0.92 3.70
C THR A 360 0.58 0.72 2.38
N GLY A 361 1.22 1.02 1.25
CA GLY A 361 0.65 0.77 -0.07
C GLY A 361 0.39 -0.71 -0.32
N THR A 362 1.32 -1.59 0.03
CA THR A 362 1.14 -3.05 -0.14
C THR A 362 -0.09 -3.56 0.61
N PHE A 363 -0.24 -3.20 1.88
CA PHE A 363 -1.40 -3.57 2.68
C PHE A 363 -2.70 -3.03 2.07
N CYS A 364 -2.77 -1.73 1.79
CA CYS A 364 -3.96 -1.12 1.21
C CYS A 364 -4.33 -1.73 -0.15
N THR A 365 -3.33 -2.13 -0.95
CA THR A 365 -3.57 -2.72 -2.28
C THR A 365 -4.18 -4.11 -2.14
N VAL A 366 -3.59 -4.97 -1.30
CA VAL A 366 -4.13 -6.30 -1.05
C VAL A 366 -5.53 -6.22 -0.46
N ASP A 367 -5.76 -5.39 0.56
CA ASP A 367 -7.07 -5.21 1.19
C ASP A 367 -8.13 -4.74 0.19
N SER A 368 -7.80 -3.75 -0.64
CA SER A 368 -8.72 -3.21 -1.65
C SER A 368 -9.01 -4.21 -2.78
N VAL A 369 -8.00 -4.93 -3.27
CA VAL A 369 -8.19 -5.91 -4.36
C VAL A 369 -8.97 -7.13 -3.85
N VAL A 370 -8.74 -7.57 -2.61
CA VAL A 370 -9.57 -8.61 -1.99
C VAL A 370 -11.03 -8.16 -1.90
N ASP A 371 -11.31 -6.92 -1.48
CA ASP A 371 -12.67 -6.36 -1.50
C ASP A 371 -13.26 -6.31 -2.94
N MET A 372 -12.47 -5.89 -3.94
CA MET A 372 -12.91 -5.90 -5.35
C MET A 372 -13.30 -7.31 -5.84
N LEU A 373 -12.48 -8.31 -5.52
CA LEU A 373 -12.73 -9.71 -5.90
C LEU A 373 -13.95 -10.29 -5.16
N LYS A 374 -14.17 -9.94 -3.89
CA LYS A 374 -15.40 -10.28 -3.15
C LYS A 374 -16.64 -9.71 -3.86
N ARG A 375 -16.58 -8.48 -4.41
CA ARG A 375 -17.68 -7.88 -5.20
C ARG A 375 -17.95 -8.63 -6.50
N GLN A 376 -16.89 -8.96 -7.25
CA GLN A 376 -17.01 -9.72 -8.50
C GLN A 376 -17.69 -11.07 -8.22
N ARG A 377 -17.25 -11.80 -7.19
CA ARG A 377 -17.85 -13.08 -6.77
C ARG A 377 -19.31 -12.93 -6.33
N SER A 378 -19.63 -11.93 -5.51
CA SER A 378 -21.00 -11.71 -5.02
C SER A 378 -21.98 -11.48 -6.17
N LYS A 379 -21.61 -10.65 -7.16
CA LYS A 379 -22.45 -10.40 -8.33
C LYS A 379 -22.55 -11.59 -9.28
N GLN A 380 -21.48 -12.36 -9.48
CA GLN A 380 -21.52 -13.60 -10.25
C GLN A 380 -22.48 -14.64 -9.65
N ASN A 381 -22.50 -14.78 -8.32
CA ASN A 381 -23.45 -15.67 -7.64
C ASN A 381 -24.91 -15.23 -7.83
N ILE A 382 -25.18 -13.91 -7.81
CA ILE A 382 -26.53 -13.37 -8.06
C ILE A 382 -26.96 -13.66 -9.50
N TRP A 383 -26.12 -13.39 -10.50
CA TRP A 383 -26.44 -13.68 -11.91
C TRP A 383 -26.57 -15.18 -12.20
N GLY A 384 -25.70 -16.01 -11.62
CA GLY A 384 -25.75 -17.47 -11.76
C GLY A 384 -27.03 -18.08 -11.19
N ASN A 385 -27.49 -17.59 -10.03
CA ASN A 385 -28.75 -18.04 -9.43
C ASN A 385 -29.98 -17.57 -10.22
N SER A 386 -29.98 -16.36 -10.76
CA SER A 386 -31.09 -15.84 -11.59
C SER A 386 -31.22 -16.60 -12.92
N SER A 387 -30.10 -17.00 -13.53
CA SER A 387 -30.10 -17.81 -14.76
C SER A 387 -30.62 -19.24 -14.54
N MET A 388 -30.49 -19.78 -13.34
CA MET A 388 -30.92 -21.15 -13.02
C MET A 388 -32.40 -21.22 -12.61
N ALA A 389 -32.98 -20.09 -12.18
CA ALA A 389 -34.39 -19.99 -11.78
C ALA A 389 -35.37 -19.84 -12.95
N GLY A 390 -34.90 -19.76 -14.22
CA GLY A 390 -35.77 -19.63 -15.39
C GLY A 390 -36.61 -18.34 -15.43
N ILE A 391 -36.29 -17.37 -14.59
CA ILE A 391 -36.94 -16.05 -14.60
C ILE A 391 -36.21 -15.21 -15.63
N GLU A 392 -36.70 -15.19 -16.87
CA GLU A 392 -36.33 -14.11 -17.79
C GLU A 392 -36.63 -12.78 -17.10
N PRO A 393 -35.72 -11.78 -17.16
CA PRO A 393 -35.98 -10.49 -16.55
C PRO A 393 -37.15 -9.83 -17.28
N ALA A 394 -38.33 -9.93 -16.68
CA ALA A 394 -39.53 -9.31 -17.16
C ALA A 394 -39.39 -7.79 -17.07
N GLY A 395 -39.54 -7.13 -18.21
CA GLY A 395 -39.99 -5.74 -18.27
C GLY A 395 -38.89 -4.71 -18.46
N LYS A 396 -38.85 -4.16 -19.68
CA LYS A 396 -38.60 -2.73 -19.87
C LYS A 396 -39.60 -1.96 -19.00
N GLY A 397 -39.14 -1.30 -17.94
CA GLY A 397 -39.99 -0.52 -17.04
C GLY A 397 -39.21 0.50 -16.22
N ASP A 398 -39.39 1.77 -16.61
CA ASP A 398 -39.16 3.04 -15.90
C ASP A 398 -37.71 3.59 -15.72
N PRO A 399 -37.33 4.71 -16.39
CA PRO A 399 -36.03 5.37 -16.28
C PRO A 399 -35.97 6.33 -15.06
N GLY A 400 -36.30 5.81 -13.88
CA GLY A 400 -36.70 6.64 -12.74
C GLY A 400 -35.82 6.62 -11.49
N PHE A 401 -34.67 5.93 -11.41
CA PHE A 401 -33.78 6.03 -10.25
C PHE A 401 -32.32 5.70 -10.60
N GLY A 402 -31.43 6.68 -10.37
CA GLY A 402 -29.98 6.50 -10.33
C GLY A 402 -29.27 6.77 -11.66
N ARG A 403 -28.54 7.89 -11.73
CA ARG A 403 -27.54 8.18 -12.75
C ARG A 403 -26.75 6.90 -13.08
N GLY A 404 -26.61 6.60 -14.38
CA GLY A 404 -25.84 5.46 -14.88
C GLY A 404 -24.49 5.35 -14.19
N ASP A 405 -24.31 4.27 -13.44
CA ASP A 405 -23.05 3.92 -12.80
C ASP A 405 -22.11 3.35 -13.88
N ALA A 406 -21.24 4.20 -14.41
CA ALA A 406 -20.09 3.76 -15.20
C ALA A 406 -19.18 2.77 -14.41
N GLY A 407 -19.41 2.59 -13.10
CA GLY A 407 -18.74 1.64 -12.22
C GLY A 407 -19.24 0.19 -12.26
N ALA A 408 -20.21 -0.18 -13.11
CA ALA A 408 -20.68 -1.57 -13.22
C ALA A 408 -19.91 -2.44 -14.24
N ASP A 409 -19.21 -1.82 -15.20
CA ASP A 409 -18.61 -2.51 -16.37
C ASP A 409 -17.37 -3.38 -16.01
N TRP A 410 -16.61 -3.00 -14.99
CA TRP A 410 -15.40 -3.74 -14.59
C TRP A 410 -15.69 -5.05 -13.83
N ILE A 411 -16.91 -5.21 -13.31
CA ILE A 411 -17.26 -6.32 -12.42
C ILE A 411 -17.29 -7.65 -13.20
N THR A 412 -17.66 -7.58 -14.47
CA THR A 412 -17.73 -8.73 -15.38
C THR A 412 -16.45 -8.93 -16.18
N LYS A 413 -15.50 -7.99 -16.11
CA LYS A 413 -14.23 -8.05 -16.84
C LYS A 413 -13.17 -8.79 -16.02
N ASP A 414 -12.42 -9.64 -16.70
CA ASP A 414 -11.31 -10.40 -16.11
C ASP A 414 -9.95 -10.09 -16.78
N ASP A 415 -9.92 -9.15 -17.73
CA ASP A 415 -8.75 -8.75 -18.51
C ASP A 415 -7.96 -7.59 -17.88
N GLU A 416 -8.60 -6.77 -17.06
CA GLU A 416 -7.92 -5.67 -16.39
C GLU A 416 -7.23 -6.10 -15.10
N ASP A 417 -5.94 -5.78 -15.00
CA ASP A 417 -5.13 -6.04 -13.82
C ASP A 417 -5.55 -5.12 -12.66
N LEU A 418 -6.30 -5.69 -11.70
CA LEU A 418 -6.82 -4.97 -10.54
C LEU A 418 -5.71 -4.47 -9.61
N ILE A 419 -4.57 -5.17 -9.54
CA ILE A 419 -3.44 -4.77 -8.68
C ILE A 419 -2.76 -3.55 -9.30
N SER A 420 -2.46 -3.59 -10.60
CA SER A 420 -1.86 -2.48 -11.34
C SER A 420 -2.75 -1.24 -11.28
N LYS A 421 -4.05 -1.40 -11.56
CA LYS A 421 -5.04 -0.31 -11.47
C LYS A 421 -5.10 0.29 -10.06
N CYS A 422 -5.17 -0.55 -9.03
CA CYS A 422 -5.23 -0.11 -7.63
C CYS A 422 -3.98 0.68 -7.21
N VAL A 423 -2.78 0.20 -7.59
CA VAL A 423 -1.53 0.90 -7.27
C VAL A 423 -1.44 2.22 -8.03
N SER A 424 -1.87 2.26 -9.30
CA SER A 424 -1.97 3.51 -10.05
C SER A 424 -2.90 4.51 -9.35
N ASP A 425 -4.10 4.10 -8.94
CA ASP A 425 -5.04 4.97 -8.22
C ASP A 425 -4.42 5.53 -6.93
N PHE A 426 -3.67 4.71 -6.19
CA PHE A 426 -3.00 5.15 -4.97
C PHE A 426 -1.87 6.13 -5.25
N ARG A 427 -1.06 5.91 -6.30
CA ARG A 427 0.02 6.84 -6.69
C ARG A 427 -0.48 8.15 -7.27
N ASP A 428 -1.77 8.24 -7.62
CA ASP A 428 -2.42 9.51 -7.93
C ASP A 428 -2.69 10.35 -6.67
N GLN A 429 -2.79 9.72 -5.49
CA GLN A 429 -3.22 10.34 -4.23
C GLN A 429 -2.09 10.48 -3.19
N ARG A 430 -1.11 9.57 -3.21
CA ARG A 430 0.08 9.62 -2.34
C ARG A 430 1.30 9.09 -3.06
N LEU A 431 2.38 9.84 -2.93
CA LEU A 431 3.67 9.53 -3.54
C LEU A 431 4.22 8.17 -3.07
N SER A 432 4.75 7.40 -4.01
CA SER A 432 5.49 6.15 -3.81
C SER A 432 4.72 5.02 -3.13
N MET A 433 3.38 5.02 -3.26
CA MET A 433 2.56 3.90 -2.79
C MET A 433 2.98 2.60 -3.50
N VAL A 434 3.29 1.57 -2.71
CA VAL A 434 4.03 0.37 -3.15
C VAL A 434 5.37 0.75 -3.76
N GLN A 435 6.42 0.76 -2.93
CA GLN A 435 7.66 1.48 -3.24
C GLN A 435 8.64 0.66 -4.09
N THR A 436 8.61 -0.67 -4.00
CA THR A 436 9.57 -1.55 -4.70
C THR A 436 8.86 -2.62 -5.53
N LEU A 437 9.55 -3.11 -6.58
CA LEU A 437 9.06 -4.23 -7.39
C LEU A 437 8.75 -5.45 -6.52
N ARG A 438 9.56 -5.73 -5.50
CA ARG A 438 9.33 -6.82 -4.55
C ARG A 438 8.02 -6.68 -3.79
N GLN A 439 7.68 -5.47 -3.35
CA GLN A 439 6.40 -5.17 -2.70
C GLN A 439 5.22 -5.28 -3.68
N TYR A 440 5.44 -4.90 -4.94
CA TYR A 440 4.45 -5.05 -6.00
C TYR A 440 4.17 -6.53 -6.29
N VAL A 441 5.21 -7.35 -6.48
CA VAL A 441 5.11 -8.82 -6.62
C VAL A 441 4.43 -9.46 -5.41
N LEU A 442 4.74 -9.02 -4.19
CA LEU A 442 4.06 -9.50 -2.98
C LEU A 442 2.55 -9.27 -3.04
N CYS A 443 2.07 -8.16 -3.64
CA CYS A 443 0.62 -7.96 -3.82
C CYS A 443 0.01 -9.09 -4.65
N TYR A 444 0.65 -9.47 -5.75
CA TYR A 444 0.19 -10.58 -6.60
C TYR A 444 0.23 -11.91 -5.87
N GLU A 445 1.36 -12.25 -5.22
CA GLU A 445 1.50 -13.50 -4.47
C GLU A 445 0.44 -13.63 -3.38
N THR A 446 0.12 -12.53 -2.70
CA THR A 446 -0.88 -12.48 -1.62
C THR A 446 -2.30 -12.64 -2.16
N VAL A 447 -2.65 -11.93 -3.23
CA VAL A 447 -3.98 -12.05 -3.85
C VAL A 447 -4.17 -13.43 -4.49
N LEU A 448 -3.12 -14.01 -5.06
CA LEU A 448 -3.11 -15.37 -5.57
C LEU A 448 -3.35 -16.39 -4.45
N GLU A 449 -2.64 -16.26 -3.31
CA GLU A 449 -2.86 -17.12 -2.15
C GLU A 449 -4.31 -17.02 -1.64
N TRP A 450 -4.89 -15.81 -1.63
CA TRP A 450 -6.30 -15.61 -1.29
C TRP A 450 -7.25 -16.30 -2.27
N LEU A 451 -7.03 -16.16 -3.58
CA LEU A 451 -7.86 -16.80 -4.62
C LEU A 451 -7.86 -18.33 -4.52
N ILE A 452 -6.75 -18.92 -4.11
CA ILE A 452 -6.61 -20.37 -3.92
C ILE A 452 -7.24 -20.82 -2.58
N THR A 453 -7.00 -20.11 -1.48
CA THR A 453 -7.47 -20.50 -0.14
C THR A 453 -8.97 -20.32 0.09
N GLN A 454 -9.62 -19.44 -0.67
CA GLN A 454 -11.06 -19.13 -0.57
C GLN A 454 -11.95 -20.05 -1.40
N ARG A 455 -11.42 -21.15 -1.94
CA ARG A 455 -12.22 -22.15 -2.66
C ARG A 455 -12.76 -23.21 -1.70
N PRO A 456 -14.05 -23.59 -1.80
CA PRO A 456 -14.53 -24.77 -1.10
C PRO A 456 -13.76 -25.99 -1.62
N SER A 457 -13.30 -26.85 -0.71
CA SER A 457 -12.71 -28.13 -1.08
C SER A 457 -13.70 -28.88 -1.98
N ARG A 458 -13.37 -29.05 -3.27
CA ARG A 458 -14.17 -29.92 -4.15
C ARG A 458 -14.20 -31.31 -3.49
N PRO A 459 -15.37 -31.93 -3.28
CA PRO A 459 -15.39 -33.33 -2.88
C PRO A 459 -14.60 -34.13 -3.94
N PRO A 460 -13.79 -35.12 -3.53
CA PRO A 460 -13.05 -35.93 -4.49
C PRO A 460 -14.04 -36.50 -5.52
N LYS A 461 -13.74 -36.31 -6.81
CA LYS A 461 -14.49 -36.94 -7.90
C LYS A 461 -14.59 -38.43 -7.55
N SER A 462 -15.79 -38.92 -7.26
CA SER A 462 -16.03 -40.34 -7.02
C SER A 462 -15.45 -41.11 -8.20
N ALA A 463 -14.42 -41.90 -7.94
CA ALA A 463 -13.89 -42.84 -8.92
C ALA A 463 -15.06 -43.69 -9.45
N GLY A 464 -15.05 -43.93 -10.76
CA GLY A 464 -16.18 -44.41 -11.55
C GLY A 464 -16.99 -45.53 -10.89
N GLY A 465 -18.30 -45.45 -11.09
CA GLY A 465 -19.24 -46.47 -10.65
C GLY A 465 -18.79 -47.86 -11.13
N ALA A 466 -18.39 -48.70 -10.17
CA ALA A 466 -18.36 -50.12 -10.37
C ALA A 466 -19.80 -50.60 -10.56
N ARG A 467 -20.17 -50.84 -11.82
CA ARG A 467 -21.34 -51.61 -12.21
C ARG A 467 -21.21 -53.00 -11.58
N TRP A 468 -22.01 -53.29 -10.56
CA TRP A 468 -22.23 -54.66 -10.11
C TRP A 468 -23.14 -55.34 -11.13
N SER A 469 -22.53 -56.06 -12.07
CA SER A 469 -23.24 -57.03 -12.90
C SER A 469 -23.51 -58.28 -12.06
N TYR A 470 -24.77 -58.48 -11.66
CA TYR A 470 -25.27 -59.78 -11.25
C TYR A 470 -25.25 -60.70 -12.48
N CYS A 471 -24.56 -61.83 -12.39
CA CYS A 471 -24.78 -62.97 -13.27
C CYS A 471 -25.73 -63.96 -12.57
N PRO A 472 -26.58 -64.68 -13.34
CA PRO A 472 -27.74 -65.43 -12.85
C PRO A 472 -27.38 -66.69 -12.06
#